data_AF-A0A3E0Q0P9-F1
#
_entry.id   AF-A0A3E0Q0P9-F1
#
_cell.length_a   1.000
_cell.length_b   1.000
_cell.length_c   1.000
_cell.angle_alpha   90.00
_cell.angle_beta   90.00
_cell.angle_gamma   90.00
#
_symmetry.space_group_name_H-M   'P 1'
#
loop_
_entity.id
_entity.type
_entity.pdbx_description
1 polymer ?
#
loop_
_entity_poly.entity_id
_entity_poly.type
_entity_poly.pdbx_seq_one_letter_code
_entity_poly.pdbx_strand_id
1 'polypeptide(L)'
;MSKREKILAAGLAAVIAIFVIGPAVMSAVLSPLRERDNRINTLKTSVAKLDDAEFALLAAKRDVNRWREMSLPPDPLDAQRVYYQWLNDVTLLAGWQEVEMTLGTASPRQGGYTTIPVTIEAEATLDQIDRFIRFLDSTRLLQRVTRLDIESPYPDGNPPMHVVIGLEGVGLQEATPRSRLFPISRLQSNLADDDQQLRLDGSDGFPEETPFRIRIDQELLRVDDVDGDTWRVTRGVDHTEAAPHEADSVVELTPQIEDDATSTAETELLVERIFVKADNRTPAGVEIAALDAPSAMRGQPWSAELSLANWDSRRPVKYAIDGDVPPGLTLDADTGRLEWTPPADAELGYYEPEVTALSADGRETIATGSVEIELRRPNSPPTLVLPETVDVWLGQELVLTPEVKDPDLAEEEFLFEIEGDLPEDASFDEQTGTLTWTPPVSTDIGDIVVTISVSDDGRPRETDSQDVVLKLQDDPALYTYLLGGIIQGADRRVWFRNRAAEESEARIVLSEGDEWTLANLEMTIETVRIDSIDVAIDGRLYRLENGENLRQLQPVAENPADSSSSTTARSGE
;
A
#
# COMPACT_ATOMS: atom_id res chain seq x y z
N MET A 1 -78.92 -17.77 -14.36
CA MET A 1 -77.49 -18.10 -14.24
C MET A 1 -77.33 -19.60 -14.05
N SER A 2 -76.67 -20.26 -15.00
CA SER A 2 -76.40 -21.71 -14.92
C SER A 2 -75.32 -22.00 -13.86
N LYS A 3 -75.23 -23.24 -13.36
CA LYS A 3 -74.25 -23.65 -12.33
C LYS A 3 -72.80 -23.33 -12.72
N ARG A 4 -72.48 -23.32 -14.02
CA ARG A 4 -71.13 -23.06 -14.53
C ARG A 4 -70.75 -21.57 -14.48
N GLU A 5 -71.70 -20.67 -14.74
CA GLU A 5 -71.48 -19.22 -14.67
C GLU A 5 -71.20 -18.75 -13.24
N LYS A 6 -71.80 -19.38 -12.23
CA LYS A 6 -71.53 -19.05 -10.82
C LYS A 6 -70.13 -19.46 -10.36
N ILE A 7 -69.62 -20.58 -10.84
CA ILE A 7 -68.26 -21.05 -10.51
C ILE A 7 -67.22 -20.16 -11.19
N LEU A 8 -67.46 -19.78 -12.46
CA LEU A 8 -66.56 -18.88 -13.18
C LEU A 8 -66.53 -17.48 -12.55
N ALA A 9 -67.69 -16.95 -12.14
CA ALA A 9 -67.79 -15.67 -11.46
C ALA A 9 -67.11 -15.68 -10.07
N ALA A 10 -67.22 -16.79 -9.33
CA ALA A 10 -66.54 -16.96 -8.06
C ALA A 10 -65.01 -17.09 -8.22
N GLY A 11 -64.55 -17.83 -9.24
CA GLY A 11 -63.13 -17.93 -9.58
C GLY A 11 -62.54 -16.58 -10.01
N LEU A 12 -63.24 -15.84 -10.86
CA LEU A 12 -62.83 -14.50 -11.28
C LEU A 12 -62.79 -13.53 -10.09
N ALA A 13 -63.77 -13.58 -9.18
CA ALA A 13 -63.78 -12.76 -7.97
C ALA A 13 -62.61 -13.11 -7.02
N ALA A 14 -62.22 -14.39 -6.92
CA ALA A 14 -61.07 -14.81 -6.12
C ALA A 14 -59.73 -14.34 -6.73
N VAL A 15 -59.59 -14.42 -8.06
CA VAL A 15 -58.40 -13.91 -8.77
C VAL A 15 -58.30 -12.39 -8.64
N ILE A 16 -59.42 -11.67 -8.81
CA ILE A 16 -59.47 -10.21 -8.60
C ILE A 16 -59.15 -9.87 -7.15
N ALA A 17 -59.65 -10.62 -6.17
CA ALA A 17 -59.33 -10.42 -4.76
C ALA A 17 -57.83 -10.62 -4.48
N ILE A 18 -57.19 -11.63 -5.06
CA ILE A 18 -55.74 -11.85 -4.93
C ILE A 18 -54.95 -10.72 -5.60
N PHE A 19 -55.36 -10.27 -6.78
CA PHE A 19 -54.65 -9.21 -7.52
C PHE A 19 -54.85 -7.81 -6.94
N VAL A 20 -56.00 -7.54 -6.31
CA VAL A 20 -56.33 -6.22 -5.73
C VAL A 20 -55.94 -6.14 -4.25
N ILE A 21 -56.17 -7.21 -3.48
CA ILE A 21 -55.91 -7.24 -2.03
C ILE A 21 -54.52 -7.79 -1.72
N GLY A 22 -53.98 -8.71 -2.53
CA GLY A 22 -52.65 -9.30 -2.35
C GLY A 22 -51.51 -8.27 -2.31
N PRO A 23 -51.44 -7.29 -3.22
CA PRO A 23 -50.45 -6.21 -3.15
C PRO A 23 -50.59 -5.36 -1.90
N ALA A 24 -51.82 -5.10 -1.44
CA ALA A 24 -52.07 -4.34 -0.22
C ALA A 24 -51.60 -5.10 1.04
N VAL A 25 -51.84 -6.42 1.12
CA VAL A 25 -51.38 -7.28 2.23
C VAL A 25 -49.86 -7.44 2.21
N MET A 26 -49.26 -7.66 1.04
CA MET A 26 -47.80 -7.74 0.91
C MET A 26 -47.12 -6.41 1.27
N SER A 27 -47.69 -5.28 0.86
CA SER A 27 -47.20 -3.97 1.27
C SER A 27 -47.36 -3.73 2.78
N ALA A 28 -48.48 -4.13 3.40
CA ALA A 28 -48.71 -3.98 4.84
C ALA A 28 -47.79 -4.86 5.72
N VAL A 29 -47.34 -6.02 5.23
CA VAL A 29 -46.51 -6.96 5.99
C VAL A 29 -45.01 -6.77 5.73
N LEU A 30 -44.60 -6.46 4.49
CA LEU A 30 -43.18 -6.30 4.15
C LEU A 30 -42.65 -4.88 4.33
N SER A 31 -43.51 -3.85 4.29
CA SER A 31 -43.03 -2.48 4.54
C SER A 31 -42.49 -2.31 5.96
N PRO A 32 -43.15 -2.80 7.04
CA PRO A 32 -42.59 -2.76 8.39
C PRO A 32 -41.30 -3.56 8.57
N LEU A 33 -41.04 -4.57 7.72
CA LEU A 33 -39.81 -5.35 7.74
C LEU A 33 -38.67 -4.59 7.03
N ARG A 34 -38.91 -4.06 5.84
CA ARG A 34 -37.91 -3.21 5.13
C ARG A 34 -37.58 -1.94 5.91
N GLU A 35 -38.57 -1.34 6.58
CA GLU A 35 -38.35 -0.17 7.43
C GLU A 35 -37.52 -0.52 8.68
N ARG A 36 -37.68 -1.73 9.22
CA ARG A 36 -36.83 -2.27 10.30
C ARG A 36 -35.42 -2.60 9.82
N ASP A 37 -35.25 -3.20 8.65
CA ASP A 37 -33.92 -3.51 8.09
C ASP A 37 -33.14 -2.23 7.78
N ASN A 38 -33.80 -1.23 7.18
CA ASN A 38 -33.20 0.09 6.97
C ASN A 38 -32.85 0.78 8.29
N ARG A 39 -33.68 0.60 9.33
CA ARG A 39 -33.41 1.13 10.68
C ARG A 39 -32.28 0.39 11.39
N ILE A 40 -32.15 -0.92 11.19
CA ILE A 40 -31.03 -1.73 11.70
C ILE A 40 -29.74 -1.30 11.01
N ASN A 41 -29.74 -1.11 9.69
CA ASN A 41 -28.56 -0.68 8.95
C ASN A 41 -28.14 0.74 9.32
N THR A 42 -29.08 1.69 9.44
CA THR A 42 -28.77 3.04 9.94
C THR A 42 -28.28 3.01 11.39
N LEU A 43 -28.88 2.19 12.27
CA LEU A 43 -28.40 2.02 13.64
C LEU A 43 -27.00 1.40 13.68
N LYS A 44 -26.68 0.41 12.83
CA LYS A 44 -25.33 -0.18 12.72
C LYS A 44 -24.31 0.85 12.26
N THR A 45 -24.63 1.66 11.25
CA THR A 45 -23.75 2.75 10.79
C THR A 45 -23.58 3.83 11.86
N SER A 46 -24.63 4.15 12.62
CA SER A 46 -24.53 5.07 13.76
C SER A 46 -23.70 4.51 14.90
N VAL A 47 -23.80 3.21 15.22
CA VAL A 47 -22.95 2.55 16.22
C VAL A 47 -21.49 2.55 15.78
N ALA A 48 -21.19 2.15 14.54
CA ALA A 48 -19.81 2.19 14.02
C ALA A 48 -19.20 3.61 14.07
N LYS A 49 -19.97 4.64 13.69
CA LYS A 49 -19.54 6.05 13.81
C LYS A 49 -19.34 6.49 15.26
N LEU A 50 -20.13 5.96 16.19
CA LEU A 50 -19.98 6.24 17.61
C LEU A 50 -18.76 5.51 18.20
N ASP A 51 -18.48 4.28 17.76
CA ASP A 51 -17.29 3.51 18.13
C ASP A 51 -16.02 4.19 17.62
N ASP A 52 -15.99 4.62 16.34
CA ASP A 52 -14.86 5.38 15.78
C ASP A 52 -14.64 6.71 16.53
N ALA A 53 -15.74 7.40 16.88
CA ALA A 53 -15.68 8.61 17.69
C ALA A 53 -15.21 8.32 19.12
N GLU A 54 -15.57 7.16 19.70
CA GLU A 54 -15.09 6.71 21.00
C GLU A 54 -13.60 6.38 20.97
N PHE A 55 -13.10 5.70 19.93
CA PHE A 55 -11.67 5.44 19.73
C PHE A 55 -10.89 6.74 19.53
N ALA A 56 -11.39 7.67 18.71
CA ALA A 56 -10.79 8.98 18.55
C ALA A 56 -10.79 9.78 19.86
N LEU A 57 -11.86 9.68 20.65
CA LEU A 57 -11.95 10.29 21.98
C LEU A 57 -10.96 9.64 22.96
N LEU A 58 -10.77 8.31 22.92
CA LEU A 58 -9.80 7.60 23.76
C LEU A 58 -8.36 7.96 23.38
N ALA A 59 -8.05 8.05 22.08
CA ALA A 59 -6.76 8.52 21.58
C ALA A 59 -6.50 9.98 22.00
N ALA A 60 -7.48 10.86 21.80
CA ALA A 60 -7.39 12.26 22.24
C ALA A 60 -7.27 12.36 23.78
N LYS A 61 -7.96 11.52 24.55
CA LYS A 61 -7.80 11.45 26.02
C LYS A 61 -6.39 11.01 26.42
N ARG A 62 -5.83 10.02 25.72
CA ARG A 62 -4.45 9.56 25.94
C ARG A 62 -3.45 10.69 25.64
N ASP A 63 -3.64 11.39 24.53
CA ASP A 63 -2.76 12.50 24.13
C ASP A 63 -2.89 13.69 25.09
N VAL A 64 -4.09 14.03 25.55
CA VAL A 64 -4.32 15.05 26.58
C VAL A 64 -3.66 14.67 27.90
N ASN A 65 -3.75 13.42 28.34
CA ASN A 65 -3.07 12.97 29.56
C ASN A 65 -1.55 13.06 29.41
N ARG A 66 -1.00 12.62 28.27
CA ARG A 66 0.43 12.76 27.96
C ARG A 66 0.87 14.22 27.95
N TRP A 67 0.08 15.11 27.35
CA TRP A 67 0.37 16.55 27.35
C TRP A 67 0.31 17.15 28.75
N ARG A 68 -0.60 16.70 29.63
CA ARG A 68 -0.64 17.13 31.04
C ARG A 68 0.62 16.71 31.80
N GLU A 69 1.19 15.54 31.51
CA GLU A 69 2.45 15.07 32.11
C GLU A 69 3.66 15.89 31.62
N MET A 70 3.68 16.24 30.33
CA MET A 70 4.74 17.05 29.71
C MET A 70 4.59 18.56 29.94
N SER A 71 3.42 19.01 30.40
CA SER A 71 3.11 20.41 30.62
C SER A 71 3.89 21.02 31.78
N LEU A 72 4.29 22.29 31.67
CA LEU A 72 4.68 23.09 32.83
C LEU A 72 3.53 23.20 33.86
N PRO A 73 3.82 23.54 35.13
CA PRO A 73 2.78 23.77 36.14
C PRO A 73 1.65 24.70 35.65
N PRO A 74 0.41 24.50 36.11
CA PRO A 74 -0.74 25.28 35.67
C PRO A 74 -0.69 26.74 36.15
N ASP A 75 -0.04 27.02 37.28
CA ASP A 75 0.16 28.38 37.77
C ASP A 75 1.29 29.08 36.99
N PRO A 76 1.04 30.24 36.37
CA PRO A 76 2.04 30.91 35.53
C PRO A 76 3.33 31.32 36.26
N LEU A 77 3.25 31.68 37.54
CA LEU A 77 4.43 32.11 38.32
C LEU A 77 5.29 30.89 38.68
N ASP A 78 4.66 29.80 39.09
CA ASP A 78 5.37 28.54 39.30
C ASP A 78 5.98 28.03 38.00
N ALA A 79 5.24 28.07 36.89
CA ALA A 79 5.73 27.68 35.57
C ALA A 79 6.96 28.49 35.14
N GLN A 80 6.91 29.82 35.26
CA GLN A 80 8.06 30.69 34.97
C GLN A 80 9.27 30.32 35.82
N ARG A 81 9.08 30.15 37.13
CA ARG A 81 10.17 29.85 38.06
C ARG A 81 10.83 28.50 37.76
N VAL A 82 10.04 27.43 37.64
CA VAL A 82 10.60 26.08 37.43
C VAL A 82 11.20 25.92 36.04
N TYR A 83 10.61 26.56 35.03
CA TYR A 83 11.14 26.51 33.67
C TYR A 83 12.44 27.31 33.54
N TYR A 84 12.51 28.50 34.15
CA TYR A 84 13.76 29.27 34.24
C TYR A 84 14.87 28.48 34.91
N GLN A 85 14.57 27.86 36.06
CA GLN A 85 15.56 27.07 36.79
C GLN A 85 16.07 25.90 35.96
N TRP A 86 15.18 25.17 35.29
CA TRP A 86 15.57 24.06 34.44
C TRP A 86 16.37 24.49 33.22
N LEU A 87 16.01 25.60 32.56
CA LEU A 87 16.78 26.13 31.44
C LEU A 87 18.20 26.54 31.87
N ASN A 88 18.33 27.19 33.04
CA ASN A 88 19.62 27.52 33.62
C ASN A 88 20.49 26.28 33.88
N ASP A 89 19.87 25.23 34.35
CA ASP A 89 20.54 23.97 34.63
C ASP A 89 21.03 23.31 33.33
N VAL A 90 20.22 23.33 32.28
CA VAL A 90 20.56 22.79 30.96
C VAL A 90 21.64 23.61 30.27
N THR A 91 21.64 24.94 30.37
CA THR A 91 22.73 25.77 29.81
C THR A 91 24.06 25.50 30.50
N LEU A 92 24.05 25.29 31.83
CA LEU A 92 25.25 24.92 32.58
C LEU A 92 25.78 23.54 32.18
N LEU A 93 24.91 22.53 32.02
CA LEU A 93 25.28 21.19 31.53
C LEU A 93 25.80 21.23 30.08
N ALA A 94 25.22 22.09 29.27
CA ALA A 94 25.67 22.35 27.92
C ALA A 94 27.03 23.08 27.89
N GLY A 95 27.50 23.63 29.01
CA GLY A 95 28.77 24.35 29.11
C GLY A 95 28.71 25.77 28.55
N TRP A 96 27.51 26.35 28.42
CA TRP A 96 27.34 27.72 27.94
C TRP A 96 27.94 28.71 28.96
N GLN A 97 28.52 29.78 28.45
CA GLN A 97 29.17 30.84 29.21
C GLN A 97 28.41 32.15 29.06
N GLU A 98 28.66 33.09 29.98
CA GLU A 98 28.04 34.43 29.95
C GLU A 98 26.51 34.42 29.78
N VAL A 99 25.84 33.43 30.39
CA VAL A 99 24.42 33.18 30.20
C VAL A 99 23.58 34.26 30.89
N GLU A 100 22.87 35.05 30.09
CA GLU A 100 21.82 35.97 30.50
C GLU A 100 20.45 35.43 30.07
N MET A 101 19.52 35.33 31.01
CA MET A 101 18.17 34.83 30.74
C MET A 101 17.10 35.85 31.08
N THR A 102 16.21 36.09 30.13
CA THR A 102 15.10 37.02 30.25
C THR A 102 13.77 36.27 30.16
N LEU A 103 12.94 36.44 31.19
CA LEU A 103 11.56 35.94 31.20
C LEU A 103 10.63 36.92 30.47
N GLY A 104 9.92 36.42 29.47
CA GLY A 104 8.84 37.17 28.85
C GLY A 104 7.52 37.05 29.63
N THR A 105 6.51 37.81 29.19
CA THR A 105 5.19 37.81 29.83
C THR A 105 4.44 36.51 29.54
N ALA A 106 4.10 35.77 30.59
CA ALA A 106 3.23 34.60 30.49
C ALA A 106 1.88 34.98 29.86
N SER A 107 1.51 34.30 28.78
CA SER A 107 0.37 34.69 27.95
C SER A 107 -0.65 33.54 27.85
N PRO A 108 -1.87 33.71 28.37
CA PRO A 108 -2.92 32.71 28.20
C PRO A 108 -3.36 32.64 26.72
N ARG A 109 -3.62 31.44 26.22
CA ARG A 109 -4.05 31.17 24.85
C ARG A 109 -5.47 30.58 24.82
N GLN A 110 -6.15 30.73 23.69
CA GLN A 110 -7.41 30.02 23.46
C GLN A 110 -7.14 28.51 23.45
N GLY A 111 -7.84 27.75 24.29
CA GLY A 111 -7.59 26.31 24.47
C GLY A 111 -7.13 25.89 25.88
N GLY A 112 -7.09 26.80 26.87
CA GLY A 112 -6.89 26.43 28.28
C GLY A 112 -5.43 26.20 28.68
N TYR A 113 -4.49 26.87 28.02
CA TYR A 113 -3.06 26.80 28.32
C TYR A 113 -2.40 28.18 28.32
N THR A 114 -1.24 28.27 28.95
CA THR A 114 -0.42 29.48 29.08
C THR A 114 0.95 29.24 28.49
N THR A 115 1.43 30.15 27.64
CA THR A 115 2.78 30.08 27.08
C THR A 115 3.76 30.89 27.94
N ILE A 116 4.94 30.33 28.19
CA ILE A 116 6.02 30.88 29.01
C ILE A 116 7.22 31.17 28.09
N PRO A 117 7.30 32.38 27.52
CA PRO A 117 8.42 32.76 26.67
C PRO A 117 9.67 33.05 27.51
N VAL A 118 10.82 32.56 27.06
CA VAL A 118 12.15 32.81 27.65
C VAL A 118 13.11 33.16 26.52
N THR A 119 14.01 34.10 26.76
CA THR A 119 15.12 34.39 25.85
C THR A 119 16.42 34.17 26.61
N ILE A 120 17.35 33.43 26.01
CA ILE A 120 18.68 33.18 26.55
C ILE A 120 19.68 33.82 25.58
N GLU A 121 20.54 34.64 26.13
CA GLU A 121 21.69 35.25 25.46
C GLU A 121 22.96 34.71 26.13
N ALA A 122 23.89 34.15 25.37
CA ALA A 122 25.05 33.47 25.94
C ALA A 122 26.22 33.40 24.96
N GLU A 123 27.38 32.97 25.44
CA GLU A 123 28.49 32.50 24.62
C GLU A 123 28.58 30.97 24.64
N ALA A 124 28.59 30.35 23.45
CA ALA A 124 28.72 28.90 23.33
C ALA A 124 29.41 28.50 22.02
N THR A 125 30.15 27.40 22.07
CA THR A 125 30.66 26.70 20.88
C THR A 125 29.55 25.89 20.21
N LEU A 126 29.71 25.46 18.97
CA LEU A 126 28.69 24.69 18.24
C LEU A 126 28.39 23.36 18.92
N ASP A 127 29.41 22.67 19.43
CA ASP A 127 29.25 21.43 20.21
C ASP A 127 28.39 21.65 21.46
N GLN A 128 28.54 22.80 22.11
CA GLN A 128 27.76 23.18 23.29
C GLN A 128 26.32 23.58 22.91
N ILE A 129 26.12 24.25 21.78
CA ILE A 129 24.79 24.57 21.24
C ILE A 129 24.05 23.28 20.88
N ASP A 130 24.69 22.39 20.15
CA ASP A 130 24.12 21.10 19.75
C ASP A 130 23.74 20.26 20.99
N ARG A 131 24.64 20.19 21.99
CA ARG A 131 24.33 19.54 23.26
C ARG A 131 23.10 20.14 23.95
N PHE A 132 22.96 21.47 23.96
CA PHE A 132 21.80 22.15 24.51
C PHE A 132 20.51 21.79 23.77
N ILE A 133 20.51 21.81 22.43
CA ILE A 133 19.34 21.44 21.62
C ILE A 133 18.95 19.99 21.86
N ARG A 134 19.93 19.06 21.90
CA ARG A 134 19.66 17.66 22.25
C ARG A 134 19.01 17.51 23.62
N PHE A 135 19.40 18.31 24.63
CA PHE A 135 18.71 18.31 25.91
C PHE A 135 17.27 18.83 25.82
N LEU A 136 17.03 19.90 25.04
CA LEU A 136 15.67 20.42 24.85
C LEU A 136 14.76 19.37 24.21
N ASP A 137 15.23 18.73 23.15
CA ASP A 137 14.45 17.80 22.32
C ASP A 137 14.23 16.47 23.04
N SER A 138 15.24 15.98 23.77
CA SER A 138 15.11 14.73 24.53
C SER A 138 14.27 14.87 25.80
N THR A 139 14.11 16.08 26.32
CA THR A 139 13.33 16.31 27.53
C THR A 139 11.84 16.33 27.21
N ARG A 140 11.06 15.45 27.87
CA ARG A 140 9.60 15.34 27.71
C ARG A 140 8.83 16.53 28.32
N LEU A 141 9.01 17.72 27.77
CA LEU A 141 8.28 18.93 28.11
C LEU A 141 7.56 19.49 26.87
N LEU A 142 6.40 20.11 27.07
CA LEU A 142 5.74 20.89 26.02
C LEU A 142 6.48 22.22 25.85
N GLN A 143 7.48 22.23 24.98
CA GLN A 143 8.31 23.39 24.70
C GLN A 143 8.73 23.43 23.24
N ARG A 144 9.24 24.58 22.80
CA ARG A 144 9.83 24.74 21.48
C ARG A 144 10.86 25.86 21.42
N VAL A 145 11.77 25.76 20.47
CA VAL A 145 12.59 26.87 20.00
C VAL A 145 11.76 27.73 19.05
N THR A 146 11.70 29.03 19.33
CA THR A 146 10.99 30.04 18.53
C THR A 146 11.93 30.89 17.69
N ARG A 147 13.20 31.00 18.11
CA ARG A 147 14.26 31.75 17.44
C ARG A 147 15.62 31.19 17.86
N LEU A 148 16.57 31.16 16.94
CA LEU A 148 17.98 30.88 17.21
C LEU A 148 18.82 31.76 16.29
N ASP A 149 19.49 32.75 16.87
CA ASP A 149 20.53 33.53 16.19
C ASP A 149 21.89 33.10 16.73
N ILE A 150 22.86 32.92 15.84
CA ILE A 150 24.24 32.58 16.20
C ILE A 150 25.15 33.54 15.42
N GLU A 151 25.98 34.29 16.14
CA GLU A 151 26.96 35.20 15.58
C GLU A 151 28.36 34.76 16.03
N SER A 152 29.17 34.31 15.06
CA SER A 152 30.55 33.91 15.32
C SER A 152 31.52 35.07 15.12
N PRO A 153 32.51 35.24 16.02
CA PRO A 153 33.58 36.22 15.83
C PRO A 153 34.57 35.81 14.72
N TYR A 154 34.59 34.53 14.32
CA TYR A 154 35.45 34.01 13.26
C TYR A 154 34.65 33.23 12.20
N PRO A 155 35.09 33.25 10.93
CA PRO A 155 34.38 32.55 9.86
C PRO A 155 34.51 31.01 9.97
N ASP A 156 35.57 30.50 10.59
CA ASP A 156 35.94 29.09 10.64
C ASP A 156 36.23 28.58 12.06
N GLY A 157 36.09 27.26 12.22
CA GLY A 157 36.34 26.54 13.48
C GLY A 157 35.18 26.60 14.47
N ASN A 158 35.46 26.20 15.72
CA ASN A 158 34.49 26.12 16.82
C ASN A 158 34.77 27.15 17.94
N PRO A 159 34.87 28.45 17.65
CA PRO A 159 35.08 29.44 18.71
C PRO A 159 33.84 29.57 19.60
N PRO A 160 33.96 30.15 20.81
CA PRO A 160 32.80 30.68 21.51
C PRO A 160 32.10 31.70 20.61
N MET A 161 30.81 31.49 20.37
CA MET A 161 29.95 32.33 19.54
C MET A 161 28.89 32.99 20.40
N HIS A 162 28.45 34.17 19.99
CA HIS A 162 27.32 34.83 20.60
C HIS A 162 26.01 34.16 20.13
N VAL A 163 25.20 33.68 21.07
CA VAL A 163 23.97 32.93 20.81
C VAL A 163 22.79 33.62 21.46
N VAL A 164 21.74 33.86 20.67
CA VAL A 164 20.44 34.33 21.16
C VAL A 164 19.38 33.31 20.80
N ILE A 165 18.84 32.61 21.81
CA ILE A 165 17.79 31.60 21.63
C ILE A 165 16.49 32.03 22.32
N GLY A 166 15.40 32.00 21.58
CA GLY A 166 14.04 32.23 22.09
C GLY A 166 13.32 30.90 22.29
N LEU A 167 12.80 30.65 23.48
CA LEU A 167 12.09 29.44 23.87
C LEU A 167 10.67 29.76 24.31
N GLU A 168 9.74 28.82 24.11
CA GLU A 168 8.38 28.92 24.61
C GLU A 168 7.95 27.60 25.24
N GLY A 169 7.79 27.58 26.56
CA GLY A 169 7.21 26.45 27.30
C GLY A 169 5.69 26.59 27.46
N VAL A 170 4.99 25.49 27.67
CA VAL A 170 3.51 25.46 27.76
C VAL A 170 3.05 24.88 29.09
N GLY A 171 2.20 25.63 29.81
CA GLY A 171 1.48 25.20 31.00
C GLY A 171 -0.03 25.06 30.74
N LEU A 172 -0.55 23.84 30.73
CA LEU A 172 -1.97 23.51 30.68
C LEU A 172 -2.63 23.76 32.03
N GLN A 173 -3.83 24.37 32.02
CA GLN A 173 -4.57 24.67 33.25
C GLN A 173 -4.96 23.43 34.06
N GLU A 174 -5.13 22.28 33.39
CA GLU A 174 -5.54 21.01 33.99
C GLU A 174 -4.35 20.08 34.31
N ALA A 175 -3.11 20.58 34.20
CA ALA A 175 -1.93 19.82 34.61
C ALA A 175 -1.81 19.73 36.14
N THR A 176 -1.11 18.71 36.63
CA THR A 176 -0.86 18.53 38.07
C THR A 176 0.05 19.65 38.60
N PRO A 177 -0.34 20.39 39.65
CA PRO A 177 0.55 21.34 40.30
C PRO A 177 1.82 20.66 40.80
N ARG A 178 2.98 21.20 40.43
CA ARG A 178 4.29 20.67 40.85
C ARG A 178 5.26 21.81 41.13
N SER A 179 6.05 21.67 42.19
CA SER A 179 7.07 22.65 42.61
C SER A 179 8.42 22.45 41.92
N ARG A 180 8.60 21.30 41.26
CA ARG A 180 9.74 20.84 40.47
C ARG A 180 9.23 20.23 39.16
N LEU A 181 10.03 20.25 38.10
CA LEU A 181 9.65 19.62 36.83
C LEU A 181 9.83 18.10 36.90
N PHE A 182 10.91 17.62 37.50
CA PHE A 182 11.21 16.20 37.58
C PHE A 182 11.31 15.72 39.05
N PRO A 183 11.06 14.42 39.30
CA PRO A 183 11.32 13.77 40.57
C PRO A 183 12.75 14.00 41.04
N ILE A 184 12.90 14.19 42.36
CA ILE A 184 14.21 14.31 43.01
C ILE A 184 14.31 13.36 44.19
N SER A 185 15.53 12.96 44.52
CA SER A 185 15.93 12.31 45.75
C SER A 185 17.28 12.88 46.22
N ARG A 186 17.90 12.25 47.21
CA ARG A 186 19.20 12.65 47.76
C ARG A 186 20.10 11.45 48.00
N LEU A 187 21.41 11.64 47.82
CA LEU A 187 22.40 10.63 48.15
C LEU A 187 22.45 10.37 49.66
N GLN A 188 22.46 9.10 50.08
CA GLN A 188 22.63 8.73 51.49
C GLN A 188 24.08 8.81 51.96
N SER A 189 25.05 8.74 51.04
CA SER A 189 26.48 8.76 51.33
C SER A 189 27.23 9.46 50.20
N ASN A 190 28.47 9.85 50.48
CA ASN A 190 29.38 10.33 49.46
C ASN A 190 29.56 9.28 48.35
N LEU A 191 29.68 9.76 47.12
CA LEU A 191 29.89 8.96 45.91
C LEU A 191 31.23 9.41 45.29
N ALA A 192 32.21 8.52 45.23
CA ALA A 192 33.50 8.79 44.56
C ALA A 192 33.32 8.85 43.04
N ASP A 193 34.28 9.36 42.28
CA ASP A 193 34.20 9.47 40.81
C ASP A 193 34.26 8.12 40.08
N ASP A 194 34.79 7.07 40.72
CA ASP A 194 34.84 5.70 40.20
C ASP A 194 33.73 4.77 40.72
N ASP A 195 32.91 5.24 41.66
CA ASP A 195 31.78 4.48 42.19
C ASP A 195 30.69 4.26 41.11
N GLN A 196 30.27 3.01 40.92
CA GLN A 196 29.20 2.62 39.98
C GLN A 196 27.91 2.23 40.68
N GLN A 197 27.82 2.45 41.99
CA GLN A 197 26.66 2.14 42.80
C GLN A 197 26.36 3.33 43.71
N LEU A 198 25.11 3.77 43.74
CA LEU A 198 24.65 4.84 44.61
C LEU A 198 23.44 4.39 45.43
N ARG A 199 23.22 5.06 46.56
CA ARG A 199 22.07 4.79 47.42
C ARG A 199 21.31 6.07 47.73
N LEU A 200 19.99 6.01 47.57
CA LEU A 200 19.10 7.17 47.68
C LEU A 200 18.30 7.18 48.98
N ASP A 201 17.94 8.37 49.45
CA ASP A 201 16.97 8.57 50.54
C ASP A 201 15.53 8.51 50.00
N GLY A 202 15.19 7.34 49.44
CA GLY A 202 13.92 7.07 48.76
C GLY A 202 13.99 7.26 47.24
N SER A 203 13.10 6.58 46.53
CA SER A 203 13.07 6.52 45.06
C SER A 203 11.69 6.92 44.48
N ASP A 204 10.85 7.58 45.28
CA ASP A 204 9.49 7.95 44.90
C ASP A 204 9.45 8.81 43.62
N GLY A 205 8.69 8.35 42.62
CA GLY A 205 8.49 9.04 41.35
C GLY A 205 9.54 8.74 40.27
N PHE A 206 10.59 7.98 40.57
CA PHE A 206 11.54 7.50 39.57
C PHE A 206 11.00 6.24 38.84
N PRO A 207 11.44 5.98 37.59
CA PRO A 207 11.06 4.76 36.87
C PRO A 207 11.59 3.48 37.53
N GLU A 208 10.81 2.40 37.46
CA GLU A 208 11.28 1.06 37.84
C GLU A 208 11.99 0.34 36.68
N GLU A 209 11.69 0.73 35.43
CA GLU A 209 12.30 0.16 34.23
C GLU A 209 13.60 0.89 33.86
N THR A 210 14.66 0.13 33.61
CA THR A 210 15.97 0.63 33.17
C THR A 210 16.17 0.40 31.66
N PRO A 211 17.02 1.20 30.98
CA PRO A 211 17.80 2.32 31.53
C PRO A 211 17.00 3.64 31.59
N PHE A 212 17.34 4.48 32.57
CA PHE A 212 16.93 5.88 32.60
C PHE A 212 18.08 6.77 33.04
N ARG A 213 17.95 8.09 32.87
CA ARG A 213 19.00 9.04 33.17
C ARG A 213 18.66 9.87 34.40
N ILE A 214 19.69 10.14 35.20
CA ILE A 214 19.63 11.03 36.35
C ILE A 214 20.76 12.05 36.26
N ARG A 215 20.62 13.11 37.04
CA ARG A 215 21.62 14.16 37.20
C ARG A 215 21.97 14.32 38.67
N ILE A 216 23.27 14.51 38.92
CA ILE A 216 23.79 14.99 40.20
C ILE A 216 24.74 16.15 39.88
N ASP A 217 24.41 17.34 40.38
CA ASP A 217 25.15 18.57 40.06
C ASP A 217 25.29 18.80 38.54
N GLN A 218 26.51 18.72 38.00
CA GLN A 218 26.84 18.84 36.57
C GLN A 218 27.15 17.50 35.88
N GLU A 219 26.99 16.38 36.60
CA GLU A 219 27.20 15.04 36.06
C GLU A 219 25.86 14.40 35.65
N LEU A 220 25.84 13.78 34.47
CA LEU A 220 24.77 12.89 34.05
C LEU A 220 25.20 11.45 34.24
N LEU A 221 24.30 10.66 34.81
CA LEU A 221 24.50 9.24 35.05
C LEU A 221 23.37 8.47 34.37
N ARG A 222 23.69 7.33 33.76
CA ARG A 222 22.69 6.37 33.29
C ARG A 222 22.48 5.31 34.37
N VAL A 223 21.26 5.16 34.84
CA VAL A 223 20.87 4.09 35.76
C VAL A 223 20.66 2.81 34.94
N ASP A 224 21.50 1.81 35.20
CA ASP A 224 21.51 0.55 34.47
C ASP A 224 20.73 -0.55 35.22
N ASP A 225 20.58 -0.44 36.54
CA ASP A 225 19.86 -1.41 37.37
C ASP A 225 19.31 -0.76 38.65
N VAL A 226 18.12 -1.17 39.08
CA VAL A 226 17.43 -0.64 40.28
C VAL A 226 17.09 -1.79 41.24
N ASP A 227 17.69 -1.76 42.44
CA ASP A 227 17.36 -2.65 43.56
C ASP A 227 16.92 -1.81 44.77
N GLY A 228 15.63 -1.51 44.82
CA GLY A 228 15.05 -0.57 45.79
C GLY A 228 15.71 0.80 45.71
N ASP A 229 16.27 1.28 46.82
CA ASP A 229 16.99 2.56 46.88
C ASP A 229 18.47 2.46 46.48
N THR A 230 18.94 1.29 46.05
CA THR A 230 20.33 1.06 45.65
C THR A 230 20.41 0.83 44.15
N TRP A 231 21.09 1.72 43.44
CA TRP A 231 21.09 1.73 41.97
C TRP A 231 22.50 1.53 41.43
N ARG A 232 22.60 0.78 40.34
CA ARG A 232 23.83 0.66 39.55
C ARG A 232 23.81 1.67 38.42
N VAL A 233 24.91 2.39 38.24
CA VAL A 233 25.00 3.52 37.32
C VAL A 233 26.25 3.47 36.44
N THR A 234 26.10 3.93 35.20
CA THR A 234 27.20 4.36 34.35
C THR A 234 27.42 5.85 34.55
N ARG A 235 28.65 6.23 34.90
CA ARG A 235 29.09 7.60 35.24
C ARG A 235 29.45 8.42 34.01
N GLY A 236 29.38 9.75 34.11
CA GLY A 236 29.86 10.69 33.09
C GLY A 236 29.30 10.44 31.68
N VAL A 237 28.00 10.19 31.56
CA VAL A 237 27.38 9.96 30.25
C VAL A 237 27.11 11.29 29.52
N ASP A 238 26.85 11.22 28.22
CA ASP A 238 26.40 12.37 27.40
C ASP A 238 27.33 13.59 27.48
N HIS A 239 28.63 13.31 27.40
CA HIS A 239 29.70 14.31 27.42
C HIS A 239 29.79 15.13 28.73
N THR A 240 29.34 14.55 29.84
CA THR A 240 29.68 14.98 31.20
C THR A 240 30.87 14.18 31.73
N GLU A 241 31.51 14.64 32.81
CA GLU A 241 32.64 13.96 33.43
C GLU A 241 32.24 13.41 34.80
N ALA A 242 32.76 12.24 35.15
CA ALA A 242 32.53 11.66 36.46
C ALA A 242 33.18 12.51 37.57
N ALA A 243 32.42 12.87 38.59
CA ALA A 243 32.87 13.72 39.69
C ALA A 243 32.50 13.13 41.07
N PRO A 244 33.25 13.46 42.13
CA PRO A 244 32.83 13.10 43.47
C PRO A 244 31.62 13.95 43.91
N HIS A 245 30.62 13.30 44.53
CA HIS A 245 29.44 13.97 45.10
C HIS A 245 29.33 13.68 46.59
N GLU A 246 28.93 14.68 47.36
CA GLU A 246 28.78 14.55 48.81
C GLU A 246 27.43 13.89 49.16
N ALA A 247 27.34 13.31 50.36
CA ALA A 247 26.07 12.91 50.94
C ALA A 247 25.08 14.09 50.93
N ASP A 248 23.79 13.81 50.77
CA ASP A 248 22.70 14.77 50.64
C ASP A 248 22.65 15.53 49.30
N SER A 249 23.60 15.32 48.37
CA SER A 249 23.52 15.86 47.01
C SER A 249 22.22 15.44 46.32
N VAL A 250 21.61 16.37 45.60
CA VAL A 250 20.33 16.16 44.94
C VAL A 250 20.52 15.28 43.71
N VAL A 251 19.71 14.22 43.63
CA VAL A 251 19.60 13.35 42.46
C VAL A 251 18.29 13.67 41.77
N GLU A 252 18.33 14.14 40.52
CA GLU A 252 17.14 14.51 39.75
C GLU A 252 16.96 13.61 38.53
N LEU A 253 15.73 13.20 38.24
CA LEU A 253 15.41 12.45 37.02
C LEU A 253 15.55 13.34 35.78
N THR A 254 16.22 12.84 34.74
CA THR A 254 16.36 13.53 33.45
C THR A 254 15.82 12.65 32.31
N PRO A 255 14.49 12.64 32.08
CA PRO A 255 13.89 11.72 31.11
C PRO A 255 14.36 12.02 29.69
N GLN A 256 14.81 10.99 28.97
CA GLN A 256 15.26 11.06 27.59
C GLN A 256 14.20 10.43 26.66
N ILE A 257 13.96 11.05 25.51
CA ILE A 257 13.34 10.41 24.34
C ILE A 257 14.46 9.68 23.59
N GLU A 258 14.39 8.35 23.48
CA GLU A 258 15.29 7.60 22.61
C GLU A 258 15.06 8.06 21.17
N ASP A 259 16.07 8.67 20.54
CA ASP A 259 16.09 8.77 19.10
C ASP A 259 17.51 8.88 18.52
N ASP A 260 17.59 8.46 17.26
CA ASP A 260 18.69 7.81 16.55
C ASP A 260 20.08 8.48 16.55
N ALA A 261 21.08 7.61 16.64
CA ALA A 261 22.50 7.86 16.44
C ALA A 261 22.80 8.31 15.00
N THR A 262 22.57 9.59 14.69
CA THR A 262 22.97 10.17 13.40
C THR A 262 24.38 10.76 13.50
N SER A 263 25.34 10.04 12.89
CA SER A 263 26.65 10.45 12.34
C SER A 263 27.42 11.62 12.99
N THR A 264 28.39 11.31 13.85
CA THR A 264 29.40 12.24 14.39
C THR A 264 30.27 12.91 13.32
N ALA A 265 30.43 12.30 12.15
CA ALA A 265 31.35 12.74 11.11
C ALA A 265 30.82 13.92 10.27
N GLU A 266 29.51 14.00 10.07
CA GLU A 266 28.89 15.15 9.38
C GLU A 266 28.86 16.39 10.27
N THR A 267 28.70 16.20 11.58
CA THR A 267 28.75 17.28 12.58
C THR A 267 30.13 17.93 12.63
N GLU A 268 31.22 17.15 12.67
CA GLU A 268 32.60 17.69 12.69
C GLU A 268 32.93 18.55 11.46
N LEU A 269 32.49 18.13 10.26
CA LEU A 269 32.69 18.88 9.00
C LEU A 269 31.84 20.15 8.92
N LEU A 270 30.65 20.16 9.52
CA LEU A 270 29.80 21.35 9.62
C LEU A 270 30.40 22.38 10.58
N VAL A 271 30.90 21.93 11.75
CA VAL A 271 31.53 22.78 12.78
C VAL A 271 32.64 23.66 12.18
N GLU A 272 33.48 23.12 11.30
CA GLU A 272 34.59 23.89 10.73
C GLU A 272 34.17 25.01 9.74
N ARG A 273 32.95 24.96 9.19
CA ARG A 273 32.59 25.75 7.99
C ARG A 273 31.29 26.55 8.08
N ILE A 274 30.63 26.62 9.25
CA ILE A 274 29.30 27.23 9.38
C ILE A 274 29.24 28.76 9.15
N PHE A 275 30.36 29.51 9.26
CA PHE A 275 30.40 30.97 8.98
C PHE A 275 31.32 31.36 7.83
N VAL A 276 31.96 30.40 7.16
CA VAL A 276 32.73 30.67 5.96
C VAL A 276 31.74 30.91 4.83
N LYS A 277 31.66 32.15 4.34
CA LYS A 277 31.00 32.41 3.06
C LYS A 277 31.67 31.50 2.04
N ALA A 278 30.90 30.59 1.46
CA ALA A 278 31.42 29.51 0.63
C ALA A 278 32.57 30.02 -0.27
N ASP A 279 33.69 29.30 -0.31
CA ASP A 279 34.84 29.64 -1.16
C ASP A 279 34.37 29.73 -2.61
N ASN A 280 34.51 30.87 -3.28
CA ASN A 280 34.02 31.07 -4.64
C ASN A 280 34.83 30.31 -5.70
N ARG A 281 35.81 29.51 -5.27
CA ARG A 281 36.39 28.46 -6.10
C ARG A 281 35.35 27.38 -6.37
N THR A 282 35.27 26.95 -7.62
CA THR A 282 34.57 25.73 -7.99
C THR A 282 35.10 24.60 -7.12
N PRO A 283 34.25 23.95 -6.29
CA PRO A 283 34.65 22.77 -5.53
C PRO A 283 35.32 21.75 -6.46
N ALA A 284 36.32 21.03 -5.96
CA ALA A 284 36.88 19.93 -6.75
C ALA A 284 35.80 18.85 -6.93
N GLY A 285 35.62 18.34 -8.16
CA GLY A 285 34.62 17.31 -8.44
C GLY A 285 33.19 17.82 -8.59
N VAL A 286 33.00 19.08 -9.03
CA VAL A 286 31.69 19.52 -9.54
C VAL A 286 31.45 18.86 -10.88
N GLU A 287 30.38 18.08 -10.96
CA GLU A 287 29.95 17.39 -12.16
C GLU A 287 28.50 17.76 -12.44
N ILE A 288 28.14 17.80 -13.73
CA ILE A 288 26.74 17.87 -14.11
C ILE A 288 26.17 16.49 -13.85
N ALA A 289 25.40 16.36 -12.78
CA ALA A 289 24.56 15.20 -12.55
C ALA A 289 23.28 15.42 -13.36
N ALA A 290 23.18 14.73 -14.49
CA ALA A 290 21.88 14.48 -15.11
C ALA A 290 21.10 13.58 -14.15
N LEU A 291 20.17 14.17 -13.39
CA LEU A 291 19.23 13.45 -12.55
C LEU A 291 18.34 12.59 -13.45
N ASP A 292 18.33 11.27 -13.21
CA ASP A 292 17.26 10.32 -13.58
C ASP A 292 16.36 10.76 -14.73
N ALA A 293 16.96 11.01 -15.90
CA ALA A 293 16.20 11.52 -17.03
C ALA A 293 15.43 10.34 -17.63
N PRO A 294 14.09 10.30 -17.56
CA PRO A 294 13.34 9.19 -18.13
C PRO A 294 13.58 9.14 -19.64
N SER A 295 13.45 7.99 -20.29
CA SER A 295 13.54 7.94 -21.75
C SER A 295 12.44 8.82 -22.37
N ALA A 296 12.77 9.55 -23.43
CA ALA A 296 11.79 10.31 -24.19
C ALA A 296 10.96 9.40 -25.09
N MET A 297 9.72 9.77 -25.34
CA MET A 297 8.82 9.06 -26.24
C MET A 297 8.39 9.96 -27.38
N ARG A 298 8.37 9.45 -28.61
CA ARG A 298 7.92 10.21 -29.78
C ARG A 298 6.53 10.82 -29.57
N GLY A 299 6.41 12.10 -29.89
CA GLY A 299 5.16 12.86 -29.82
C GLY A 299 4.70 13.23 -28.40
N GLN A 300 5.39 12.78 -27.36
CA GLN A 300 5.07 13.12 -25.98
C GLN A 300 6.00 14.22 -25.44
N PRO A 301 5.50 15.15 -24.61
CA PRO A 301 6.34 16.14 -23.97
C PRO A 301 7.26 15.44 -22.95
N TRP A 302 8.52 15.84 -22.97
CA TRP A 302 9.57 15.33 -22.11
C TRP A 302 10.30 16.52 -21.48
N SER A 303 10.68 16.37 -20.21
CA SER A 303 11.54 17.35 -19.56
C SER A 303 12.46 16.69 -18.55
N ALA A 304 13.66 17.23 -18.43
CA ALA A 304 14.63 16.88 -17.40
C ALA A 304 15.21 18.15 -16.80
N GLU A 305 15.70 18.07 -15.56
CA GLU A 305 16.35 19.20 -14.89
C GLU A 305 17.81 18.85 -14.62
N LEU A 306 18.71 19.71 -15.08
CA LEU A 306 20.13 19.58 -14.81
C LEU A 306 20.42 19.94 -13.36
N SER A 307 21.27 19.14 -12.71
CA SER A 307 21.79 19.49 -11.39
C SER A 307 23.30 19.42 -11.38
N LEU A 308 23.90 20.16 -10.45
CA LEU A 308 25.33 20.12 -10.21
C LEU A 308 25.60 19.39 -8.90
N ALA A 309 26.28 18.25 -8.99
CA ALA A 309 26.78 17.56 -7.81
C ALA A 309 27.89 18.40 -7.17
N ASN A 310 27.96 18.38 -5.84
CA ASN A 310 28.98 19.10 -5.06
C ASN A 310 29.01 20.62 -5.30
N TRP A 311 27.89 21.22 -5.74
CA TRP A 311 27.74 22.67 -5.94
C TRP A 311 26.77 23.28 -4.93
N ASP A 312 27.08 24.48 -4.43
CA ASP A 312 26.18 25.24 -3.55
C ASP A 312 25.01 25.79 -4.38
N SER A 313 23.82 25.21 -4.20
CA SER A 313 22.59 25.58 -4.92
C SER A 313 22.18 27.06 -4.74
N ARG A 314 22.72 27.76 -3.73
CA ARG A 314 22.49 29.20 -3.54
C ARG A 314 23.30 30.07 -4.50
N ARG A 315 24.27 29.49 -5.22
CA ARG A 315 25.07 30.21 -6.22
C ARG A 315 24.40 30.14 -7.59
N PRO A 316 24.06 31.28 -8.19
CA PRO A 316 23.48 31.29 -9.53
C PRO A 316 24.48 30.73 -10.54
N VAL A 317 23.97 29.89 -11.42
CA VAL A 317 24.71 29.32 -12.56
C VAL A 317 23.90 29.56 -13.83
N LYS A 318 24.57 29.48 -14.97
CA LYS A 318 23.95 29.48 -16.28
C LYS A 318 24.23 28.16 -16.98
N TYR A 319 23.31 27.68 -17.79
CA TYR A 319 23.51 26.46 -18.55
C TYR A 319 23.56 26.75 -20.06
N ALA A 320 24.39 25.99 -20.75
CA ALA A 320 24.47 25.95 -22.20
C ALA A 320 24.46 24.48 -22.67
N ILE A 321 23.94 24.26 -23.88
CA ILE A 321 23.86 22.95 -24.52
C ILE A 321 24.46 23.03 -25.92
N ASP A 322 25.23 22.02 -26.29
CA ASP A 322 25.92 21.89 -27.59
C ASP A 322 26.09 20.39 -27.94
N GLY A 323 26.77 20.08 -29.04
CA GLY A 323 27.07 18.71 -29.47
C GLY A 323 25.89 18.05 -30.20
N ASP A 324 25.59 16.81 -29.85
CA ASP A 324 24.52 16.01 -30.49
C ASP A 324 23.14 16.36 -29.91
N VAL A 325 22.71 17.60 -30.14
CA VAL A 325 21.43 18.11 -29.65
C VAL A 325 20.29 17.66 -30.57
N PRO A 326 19.35 16.81 -30.11
CA PRO A 326 18.24 16.38 -30.94
C PRO A 326 17.39 17.58 -31.40
N PRO A 327 16.86 17.55 -32.64
CA PRO A 327 16.02 18.64 -33.15
C PRO A 327 14.82 18.93 -32.25
N GLY A 328 14.67 20.21 -31.86
CA GLY A 328 13.58 20.68 -31.02
C GLY A 328 13.81 20.53 -29.51
N LEU A 329 14.93 19.95 -29.06
CA LEU A 329 15.35 20.02 -27.65
C LEU A 329 15.76 21.46 -27.32
N THR A 330 15.22 21.97 -26.23
CA THR A 330 15.52 23.31 -25.72
C THR A 330 16.03 23.23 -24.29
N LEU A 331 16.94 24.14 -23.93
CA LEU A 331 17.47 24.30 -22.59
C LEU A 331 17.16 25.71 -22.09
N ASP A 332 16.50 25.80 -20.93
CA ASP A 332 16.39 27.06 -20.20
C ASP A 332 17.72 27.35 -19.49
N ALA A 333 18.38 28.42 -19.91
CA ALA A 333 19.73 28.76 -19.46
C ALA A 333 19.80 29.22 -17.99
N ASP A 334 18.68 29.59 -17.36
CA ASP A 334 18.61 30.06 -15.98
C ASP A 334 18.31 28.93 -15.00
N THR A 335 17.45 28.02 -15.40
CA THR A 335 16.95 26.93 -14.55
C THR A 335 17.66 25.60 -14.81
N GLY A 336 18.29 25.43 -15.97
CA GLY A 336 18.86 24.14 -16.37
C GLY A 336 17.79 23.14 -16.83
N ARG A 337 16.56 23.60 -17.06
CA ARG A 337 15.46 22.74 -17.49
C ARG A 337 15.57 22.45 -19.00
N LEU A 338 15.69 21.18 -19.33
CA LEU A 338 15.57 20.65 -20.67
C LEU A 338 14.10 20.38 -20.98
N GLU A 339 13.66 20.80 -22.16
CA GLU A 339 12.31 20.51 -22.68
C GLU A 339 12.41 20.00 -24.10
N TRP A 340 11.69 18.91 -24.38
CA TRP A 340 11.61 18.31 -25.70
C TRP A 340 10.21 17.79 -25.99
N THR A 341 9.80 17.84 -27.25
CA THR A 341 8.67 17.05 -27.75
C THR A 341 9.16 16.39 -29.02
N PRO A 342 9.68 15.15 -28.94
CA PRO A 342 10.33 14.51 -30.07
C PRO A 342 9.36 14.39 -31.25
N PRO A 343 9.73 14.83 -32.45
CA PRO A 343 8.91 14.64 -33.65
C PRO A 343 8.57 13.16 -33.90
N ALA A 344 7.45 12.90 -34.57
CA ALA A 344 7.01 11.53 -34.88
C ALA A 344 7.98 10.76 -35.80
N ASP A 345 8.81 11.48 -36.54
CA ASP A 345 9.84 10.96 -37.45
C ASP A 345 11.27 11.05 -36.89
N ALA A 346 11.45 11.48 -35.63
CA ALA A 346 12.77 11.54 -34.99
C ALA A 346 13.39 10.15 -34.85
N GLU A 347 14.66 9.98 -35.21
CA GLU A 347 15.37 8.70 -35.18
C GLU A 347 15.37 8.08 -33.78
N LEU A 348 15.06 6.77 -33.66
CA LEU A 348 15.08 6.10 -32.35
C LEU A 348 16.53 5.80 -31.94
N GLY A 349 16.78 5.74 -30.65
CA GLY A 349 18.11 5.43 -30.10
C GLY A 349 18.52 6.40 -29.02
N TYR A 350 19.84 6.55 -28.84
CA TYR A 350 20.41 7.40 -27.80
C TYR A 350 20.93 8.70 -28.43
N TYR A 351 20.60 9.82 -27.78
CA TYR A 351 21.18 11.13 -28.03
C TYR A 351 22.06 11.51 -26.85
N GLU A 352 23.22 12.13 -27.10
CA GLU A 352 24.16 12.55 -26.05
C GLU A 352 24.54 14.05 -26.19
N PRO A 353 23.59 14.99 -26.01
CA PRO A 353 23.94 16.41 -25.96
C PRO A 353 24.97 16.71 -24.86
N GLU A 354 25.93 17.57 -25.19
CA GLU A 354 26.91 18.09 -24.25
C GLU A 354 26.32 19.32 -23.56
N VAL A 355 26.41 19.35 -22.24
CA VAL A 355 25.89 20.43 -21.40
C VAL A 355 27.05 21.05 -20.64
N THR A 356 27.05 22.38 -20.56
CA THR A 356 28.04 23.16 -19.82
C THR A 356 27.35 24.04 -18.79
N ALA A 357 27.77 23.95 -17.54
CA ALA A 357 27.43 24.89 -16.49
C ALA A 357 28.47 26.00 -16.41
N LEU A 358 28.00 27.23 -16.37
CA LEU A 358 28.77 28.46 -16.40
C LEU A 358 28.49 29.29 -15.15
N SER A 359 29.45 30.14 -14.77
CA SER A 359 29.24 31.19 -13.78
C SER A 359 28.04 32.09 -14.16
N ALA A 360 27.45 32.77 -13.17
CA ALA A 360 26.31 33.65 -13.40
C ALA A 360 26.54 34.76 -14.44
N ASP A 361 27.80 35.16 -14.66
CA ASP A 361 28.18 36.13 -15.69
C ASP A 361 28.54 35.50 -17.04
N GLY A 362 28.46 34.17 -17.15
CA GLY A 362 28.68 33.37 -18.36
C GLY A 362 30.14 33.28 -18.82
N ARG A 363 31.10 33.59 -17.95
CA ARG A 363 32.52 33.70 -18.33
C ARG A 363 33.40 32.52 -17.92
N GLU A 364 33.03 31.82 -16.85
CA GLU A 364 33.81 30.72 -16.29
C GLU A 364 33.02 29.42 -16.42
N THR A 365 33.67 28.39 -16.96
CA THR A 365 33.12 27.03 -16.96
C THR A 365 33.24 26.44 -15.56
N ILE A 366 32.10 26.10 -14.98
CA ILE A 366 32.01 25.41 -13.69
C ILE A 366 32.17 23.91 -13.90
N ALA A 367 31.42 23.33 -14.84
CA ALA A 367 31.46 21.92 -15.17
C ALA A 367 30.93 21.68 -16.59
N THR A 368 31.29 20.53 -17.14
CA THR A 368 30.78 20.01 -18.41
C THR A 368 30.39 18.55 -18.19
N GLY A 369 29.34 18.10 -18.87
CA GLY A 369 28.87 16.72 -18.85
C GLY A 369 28.00 16.43 -20.07
N SER A 370 27.66 15.16 -20.29
CA SER A 370 26.69 14.75 -21.30
C SER A 370 25.39 14.31 -20.64
N VAL A 371 24.27 14.49 -21.35
CA VAL A 371 22.97 13.95 -20.95
C VAL A 371 22.62 12.86 -21.95
N GLU A 372 22.53 11.61 -21.49
CA GLU A 372 22.04 10.52 -22.33
C GLU A 372 20.51 10.56 -22.37
N ILE A 373 19.94 10.69 -23.56
CA ILE A 373 18.50 10.69 -23.79
C ILE A 373 18.17 9.53 -24.73
N GLU A 374 17.59 8.47 -24.17
CA GLU A 374 17.03 7.39 -24.97
C GLU A 374 15.66 7.82 -25.55
N LEU A 375 15.54 7.89 -26.87
CA LEU A 375 14.27 8.11 -27.57
C LEU A 375 13.68 6.78 -28.02
N ARG A 376 12.47 6.49 -27.55
CA ARG A 376 11.69 5.30 -27.88
C ARG A 376 10.36 5.65 -28.53
N ARG A 377 9.67 4.62 -29.04
CA ARG A 377 8.24 4.72 -29.35
C ARG A 377 7.44 4.57 -28.05
N PRO A 378 6.30 5.25 -27.89
CA PRO A 378 5.35 4.92 -26.83
C PRO A 378 4.98 3.44 -26.90
N ASN A 379 4.88 2.80 -25.74
CA ASN A 379 4.36 1.44 -25.62
C ASN A 379 2.83 1.49 -25.60
N SER A 380 2.17 0.62 -26.34
CA SER A 380 0.71 0.47 -26.36
C SER A 380 0.31 -0.76 -25.55
N PRO A 381 -0.83 -0.75 -24.85
CA PRO A 381 -1.25 -1.91 -24.05
C PRO A 381 -1.58 -3.12 -24.93
N PRO A 382 -1.35 -4.34 -24.42
CA PRO A 382 -1.90 -5.55 -25.02
C PRO A 382 -3.44 -5.48 -25.01
N THR A 383 -4.08 -6.23 -25.91
CA THR A 383 -5.54 -6.40 -25.94
C THR A 383 -5.88 -7.84 -25.67
N LEU A 384 -6.53 -8.10 -24.54
CA LEU A 384 -7.00 -9.42 -24.13
C LEU A 384 -8.37 -9.70 -24.77
N VAL A 385 -8.54 -10.92 -25.29
CA VAL A 385 -9.80 -11.37 -25.90
C VAL A 385 -10.21 -12.70 -25.29
N LEU A 386 -11.27 -12.63 -24.48
CA LEU A 386 -11.96 -13.76 -23.86
C LEU A 386 -13.46 -13.74 -24.20
N PRO A 387 -14.12 -14.91 -24.19
CA PRO A 387 -15.59 -14.96 -24.22
C PRO A 387 -16.18 -14.31 -22.96
N GLU A 388 -17.29 -13.58 -23.12
CA GLU A 388 -18.00 -12.95 -21.98
C GLU A 388 -18.55 -13.99 -21.01
N THR A 389 -19.08 -15.10 -21.55
CA THR A 389 -19.64 -16.19 -20.74
C THR A 389 -19.27 -17.55 -21.31
N VAL A 390 -18.97 -18.52 -20.45
CA VAL A 390 -18.66 -19.91 -20.80
C VAL A 390 -19.55 -20.85 -20.00
N ASP A 391 -20.26 -21.75 -20.67
CA ASP A 391 -21.03 -22.81 -19.99
C ASP A 391 -20.07 -23.90 -19.49
N VAL A 392 -20.16 -24.21 -18.20
CA VAL A 392 -19.31 -25.21 -17.53
C VAL A 392 -20.20 -26.29 -16.94
N TRP A 393 -19.94 -27.55 -17.30
CA TRP A 393 -20.72 -28.70 -16.86
C TRP A 393 -19.99 -29.44 -15.74
N LEU A 394 -20.69 -29.73 -14.63
CA LEU A 394 -20.13 -30.48 -13.51
C LEU A 394 -19.51 -31.81 -13.95
N GLY A 395 -18.28 -32.09 -13.51
CA GLY A 395 -17.51 -33.29 -13.84
C GLY A 395 -16.92 -33.31 -15.25
N GLN A 396 -17.00 -32.23 -16.02
CA GLN A 396 -16.34 -32.08 -17.32
C GLN A 396 -15.17 -31.10 -17.23
N GLU A 397 -14.10 -31.35 -17.97
CA GLU A 397 -12.94 -30.46 -18.03
C GLU A 397 -13.25 -29.23 -18.88
N LEU A 398 -13.06 -28.05 -18.28
CA LEU A 398 -12.98 -26.76 -18.95
C LEU A 398 -11.51 -26.47 -19.27
N VAL A 399 -11.24 -26.07 -20.51
CA VAL A 399 -9.97 -25.45 -20.93
C VAL A 399 -10.31 -24.11 -21.58
N LEU A 400 -9.85 -23.02 -20.99
CA LEU A 400 -10.05 -21.66 -21.48
C LEU A 400 -8.70 -21.00 -21.70
N THR A 401 -8.38 -20.67 -22.95
CA THR A 401 -7.14 -19.98 -23.34
C THR A 401 -7.50 -18.62 -23.94
N PRO A 402 -6.98 -17.50 -23.39
CA PRO A 402 -7.19 -16.17 -23.96
C PRO A 402 -6.43 -15.98 -25.29
N GLU A 403 -6.97 -15.15 -26.16
CA GLU A 403 -6.20 -14.58 -27.28
C GLU A 403 -5.68 -13.20 -26.87
N VAL A 404 -4.43 -12.89 -27.22
CA VAL A 404 -3.82 -11.57 -26.96
C VAL A 404 -3.31 -10.95 -28.25
N LYS A 405 -3.51 -9.65 -28.42
CA LYS A 405 -2.98 -8.88 -29.55
C LYS A 405 -2.28 -7.64 -29.05
N ASP A 406 -1.07 -7.41 -29.52
CA ASP A 406 -0.28 -6.21 -29.21
C ASP A 406 0.20 -5.56 -30.50
N PRO A 407 0.05 -4.23 -30.66
CA PRO A 407 0.47 -3.53 -31.88
C PRO A 407 1.98 -3.28 -31.96
N ASP A 408 2.70 -3.35 -30.83
CA ASP A 408 4.12 -3.03 -30.70
C ASP A 408 5.00 -4.28 -30.61
N LEU A 409 4.47 -5.38 -30.06
CA LEU A 409 5.16 -6.64 -29.84
C LEU A 409 4.57 -7.78 -30.71
N ALA A 410 5.43 -8.67 -31.21
CA ALA A 410 5.00 -9.92 -31.82
C ALA A 410 5.27 -11.06 -30.84
N GLU A 411 4.21 -11.80 -30.49
CA GLU A 411 4.15 -12.99 -29.59
C GLU A 411 5.50 -13.51 -29.07
N GLU A 412 5.81 -13.17 -27.81
CA GLU A 412 6.54 -13.91 -26.78
C GLU A 412 6.91 -12.89 -25.67
N GLU A 413 6.59 -13.20 -24.40
CA GLU A 413 6.77 -12.36 -23.19
C GLU A 413 5.54 -11.59 -22.65
N PHE A 414 4.32 -12.09 -22.87
CA PHE A 414 3.19 -11.72 -22.00
C PHE A 414 3.26 -12.49 -20.68
N LEU A 415 2.91 -11.82 -19.58
CA LEU A 415 2.67 -12.46 -18.29
C LEU A 415 1.18 -12.35 -17.95
N PHE A 416 0.55 -13.51 -17.75
CA PHE A 416 -0.86 -13.60 -17.39
C PHE A 416 -1.02 -13.82 -15.90
N GLU A 417 -2.04 -13.19 -15.32
CA GLU A 417 -2.39 -13.34 -13.91
C GLU A 417 -3.91 -13.51 -13.76
N ILE A 418 -4.33 -14.13 -12.66
CA ILE A 418 -5.73 -14.16 -12.23
C ILE A 418 -5.89 -13.23 -11.05
N GLU A 419 -6.89 -12.35 -11.13
CA GLU A 419 -7.27 -11.52 -9.99
C GLU A 419 -8.24 -12.29 -9.09
N GLY A 420 -7.82 -12.53 -7.84
CA GLY A 420 -8.63 -13.21 -6.83
C GLY A 420 -8.35 -14.70 -6.68
N ASP A 421 -9.27 -15.40 -6.03
CA ASP A 421 -9.13 -16.83 -5.75
C ASP A 421 -9.65 -17.68 -6.92
N LEU A 422 -8.82 -18.62 -7.36
CA LEU A 422 -9.23 -19.66 -8.29
C LEU A 422 -10.25 -20.61 -7.64
N PRO A 423 -11.24 -21.14 -8.39
CA PRO A 423 -12.09 -22.22 -7.93
C PRO A 423 -11.27 -23.43 -7.44
N GLU A 424 -11.80 -24.19 -6.48
CA GLU A 424 -11.15 -25.42 -6.01
C GLU A 424 -10.87 -26.37 -7.18
N ASP A 425 -9.68 -26.95 -7.21
CA ASP A 425 -9.16 -27.82 -8.27
C ASP A 425 -8.98 -27.17 -9.65
N ALA A 426 -9.09 -25.84 -9.76
CA ALA A 426 -8.70 -25.11 -10.95
C ALA A 426 -7.18 -24.89 -10.98
N SER A 427 -6.61 -24.84 -12.18
CA SER A 427 -5.20 -24.56 -12.45
C SER A 427 -5.07 -23.50 -13.53
N PHE A 428 -4.06 -22.65 -13.41
CA PHE A 428 -3.79 -21.56 -14.33
C PHE A 428 -2.32 -21.55 -14.74
N ASP A 429 -2.06 -21.44 -16.04
CA ASP A 429 -0.73 -21.30 -16.59
C ASP A 429 -0.45 -19.83 -16.89
N GLU A 430 0.42 -19.20 -16.09
CA GLU A 430 0.79 -17.78 -16.19
C GLU A 430 1.52 -17.42 -17.50
N GLN A 431 2.05 -18.40 -18.25
CA GLN A 431 2.72 -18.14 -19.54
C GLN A 431 1.75 -18.11 -20.71
N THR A 432 0.70 -18.93 -20.65
CA THR A 432 -0.28 -19.06 -21.75
C THR A 432 -1.63 -18.42 -21.42
N GLY A 433 -1.85 -18.03 -20.16
CA GLY A 433 -3.14 -17.61 -19.65
C GLY A 433 -4.18 -18.73 -19.60
N THR A 434 -3.77 -20.00 -19.77
CA THR A 434 -4.72 -21.12 -19.88
C THR A 434 -5.27 -21.51 -18.51
N LEU A 435 -6.58 -21.35 -18.33
CA LEU A 435 -7.34 -21.85 -17.20
C LEU A 435 -7.85 -23.26 -17.50
N THR A 436 -7.46 -24.24 -16.67
CA THR A 436 -7.97 -25.61 -16.72
C THR A 436 -8.69 -25.95 -15.43
N TRP A 437 -9.93 -26.44 -15.53
CA TRP A 437 -10.75 -26.76 -14.35
C TRP A 437 -11.71 -27.92 -14.61
N THR A 438 -11.74 -28.90 -13.71
CA THR A 438 -12.76 -29.97 -13.71
C THR A 438 -13.60 -29.86 -12.44
N PRO A 439 -14.71 -29.09 -12.43
CA PRO A 439 -15.54 -28.91 -11.24
C PRO A 439 -16.09 -30.24 -10.73
N PRO A 440 -15.95 -30.56 -9.43
CA PRO A 440 -16.57 -31.75 -8.85
C PRO A 440 -18.10 -31.77 -9.02
N VAL A 441 -18.69 -32.96 -9.18
CA VAL A 441 -20.17 -33.12 -9.32
C VAL A 441 -20.98 -32.69 -8.10
N SER A 442 -20.30 -32.40 -6.98
CA SER A 442 -20.90 -31.88 -5.75
C SER A 442 -20.86 -30.36 -5.63
N THR A 443 -20.26 -29.65 -6.58
CA THR A 443 -20.13 -28.19 -6.54
C THR A 443 -21.48 -27.51 -6.74
N ASP A 444 -21.76 -26.46 -5.97
CA ASP A 444 -22.98 -25.67 -6.10
C ASP A 444 -23.04 -24.97 -7.47
N ILE A 445 -24.17 -25.12 -8.17
CA ILE A 445 -24.40 -24.48 -9.47
C ILE A 445 -24.58 -22.96 -9.34
N GLY A 446 -24.19 -22.22 -10.37
CA GLY A 446 -24.28 -20.76 -10.39
C GLY A 446 -23.21 -20.10 -11.27
N ASP A 447 -23.21 -18.78 -11.29
CA ASP A 447 -22.26 -18.00 -12.07
C ASP A 447 -21.01 -17.70 -11.22
N ILE A 448 -19.83 -18.00 -11.76
CA ILE A 448 -18.52 -17.68 -11.19
C ILE A 448 -17.84 -16.68 -12.11
N VAL A 449 -17.39 -15.55 -11.58
CA VAL A 449 -16.64 -14.56 -12.36
C VAL A 449 -15.15 -14.78 -12.13
N VAL A 450 -14.39 -14.93 -13.20
CA VAL A 450 -12.93 -14.98 -13.18
C VAL A 450 -12.40 -13.78 -13.97
N THR A 451 -11.48 -13.03 -13.39
CA THR A 451 -10.81 -11.91 -14.05
C THR A 451 -9.41 -12.35 -14.42
N ILE A 452 -9.11 -12.34 -15.72
CA ILE A 452 -7.76 -12.64 -16.23
C ILE A 452 -7.15 -11.32 -16.68
N SER A 453 -5.92 -11.07 -16.27
CA SER A 453 -5.11 -9.93 -16.73
C SER A 453 -3.90 -10.41 -17.52
N VAL A 454 -3.45 -9.56 -18.44
CA VAL A 454 -2.24 -9.75 -19.23
C VAL A 454 -1.39 -8.48 -19.14
N SER A 455 -0.08 -8.67 -18.95
CA SER A 455 0.90 -7.59 -18.96
C SER A 455 1.96 -7.82 -20.02
N ASP A 456 2.39 -6.74 -20.67
CA ASP A 456 3.56 -6.74 -21.55
C ASP A 456 4.87 -6.55 -20.78
N ASP A 457 6.00 -6.74 -21.46
CA ASP A 457 7.35 -6.48 -20.96
C ASP A 457 7.87 -5.08 -21.34
N GLY A 458 6.98 -4.24 -21.90
CA GLY A 458 7.26 -2.90 -22.35
C GLY A 458 7.70 -1.96 -21.23
N ARG A 459 8.16 -0.76 -21.61
CA ARG A 459 8.61 0.28 -20.66
C ARG A 459 7.91 1.62 -20.96
N PRO A 460 6.97 2.08 -20.11
CA PRO A 460 6.42 1.38 -18.95
C PRO A 460 5.67 0.11 -19.37
N ARG A 461 5.50 -0.81 -18.41
CA ARG A 461 4.66 -1.99 -18.60
C ARG A 461 3.22 -1.55 -18.69
N GLU A 462 2.52 -2.07 -19.67
CA GLU A 462 1.09 -1.84 -19.84
C GLU A 462 0.32 -3.15 -19.65
N THR A 463 -0.96 -3.04 -19.28
CA THR A 463 -1.80 -4.17 -18.88
C THR A 463 -3.20 -4.05 -19.43
N ASP A 464 -3.85 -5.18 -19.69
CA ASP A 464 -5.27 -5.28 -19.97
C ASP A 464 -5.91 -6.41 -19.16
N SER A 465 -7.18 -6.28 -18.81
CA SER A 465 -7.89 -7.28 -18.03
C SER A 465 -9.33 -7.46 -18.50
N GLN A 466 -9.82 -8.68 -18.41
CA GLN A 466 -11.17 -9.03 -18.82
C GLN A 466 -11.79 -10.07 -17.89
N ASP A 467 -13.06 -9.83 -17.53
CA ASP A 467 -13.90 -10.77 -16.82
C ASP A 467 -14.48 -11.81 -17.77
N VAL A 468 -14.49 -13.07 -17.33
CA VAL A 468 -15.25 -14.16 -17.94
C VAL A 468 -16.20 -14.76 -16.90
N VAL A 469 -17.47 -14.91 -17.29
CA VAL A 469 -18.48 -15.55 -16.44
C VAL A 469 -18.57 -17.03 -16.76
N LEU A 470 -18.10 -17.88 -15.85
CA LEU A 470 -18.26 -19.32 -15.89
C LEU A 470 -19.65 -19.68 -15.34
N LYS A 471 -20.56 -20.08 -16.23
CA LYS A 471 -21.92 -20.52 -15.88
C LYS A 471 -21.89 -21.99 -15.50
N LEU A 472 -21.73 -22.27 -14.22
CA LEU A 472 -21.67 -23.63 -13.71
C LEU A 472 -23.06 -24.25 -13.66
N GLN A 473 -23.24 -25.32 -14.41
CA GLN A 473 -24.51 -26.02 -14.58
C GLN A 473 -24.34 -27.52 -14.27
N ASP A 474 -25.42 -28.13 -13.78
CA ASP A 474 -25.48 -29.57 -13.62
C ASP A 474 -25.40 -30.24 -15.00
N ASP A 475 -24.80 -31.44 -15.08
CA ASP A 475 -24.57 -32.13 -16.35
C ASP A 475 -25.64 -33.18 -16.62
N PRO A 476 -26.70 -32.87 -17.39
CA PRO A 476 -27.77 -33.83 -17.68
C PRO A 476 -27.29 -35.08 -18.43
N ALA A 477 -26.12 -35.05 -19.06
CA ALA A 477 -25.55 -36.22 -19.72
C ALA A 477 -25.13 -37.33 -18.72
N LEU A 478 -24.69 -36.97 -17.52
CA LEU A 478 -24.36 -37.93 -16.45
C LEU A 478 -25.58 -38.71 -15.93
N TYR A 479 -26.76 -38.10 -16.00
CA TYR A 479 -27.99 -38.68 -15.47
C TYR A 479 -28.89 -39.30 -16.54
N THR A 480 -28.51 -39.21 -17.82
CA THR A 480 -29.31 -39.72 -18.93
C THR A 480 -28.78 -41.06 -19.42
N TYR A 481 -29.51 -42.13 -19.09
CA TYR A 481 -29.10 -43.51 -19.32
C TYR A 481 -29.82 -44.12 -20.51
N LEU A 482 -29.09 -44.88 -21.34
CA LEU A 482 -29.68 -45.75 -22.34
C LEU A 482 -30.43 -46.90 -21.65
N LEU A 483 -31.70 -47.12 -22.01
CA LEU A 483 -32.50 -48.26 -21.54
C LEU A 483 -32.63 -49.39 -22.58
N GLY A 484 -32.34 -49.07 -23.84
CA GLY A 484 -32.33 -50.03 -24.94
C GLY A 484 -33.04 -49.53 -26.20
N GLY A 485 -32.84 -50.28 -27.28
CA GLY A 485 -33.50 -50.03 -28.56
C GLY A 485 -34.77 -50.86 -28.74
N ILE A 486 -35.70 -50.30 -29.49
CA ILE A 486 -36.95 -50.92 -29.94
C ILE A 486 -36.90 -51.01 -31.45
N ILE A 487 -36.96 -52.24 -31.95
CA ILE A 487 -36.92 -52.54 -33.37
C ILE A 487 -38.25 -53.20 -33.75
N GLN A 488 -39.08 -52.48 -34.52
CA GLN A 488 -40.35 -52.97 -35.04
C GLN A 488 -40.40 -52.81 -36.56
N GLY A 489 -39.90 -53.81 -37.29
CA GLY A 489 -39.77 -53.72 -38.73
C GLY A 489 -38.70 -52.70 -39.13
N ALA A 490 -39.09 -51.65 -39.86
CA ALA A 490 -38.21 -50.52 -40.20
C ALA A 490 -38.22 -49.40 -39.15
N ASP A 491 -39.14 -49.42 -38.19
CA ASP A 491 -39.17 -48.45 -37.08
C ASP A 491 -38.12 -48.84 -36.04
N ARG A 492 -37.10 -47.99 -35.89
CA ARG A 492 -35.98 -48.17 -34.97
C ARG A 492 -35.90 -46.97 -34.05
N ARG A 493 -36.21 -47.19 -32.77
CA ARG A 493 -36.28 -46.16 -31.74
C ARG A 493 -35.42 -46.52 -30.54
N VAL A 494 -34.82 -45.51 -29.92
CA VAL A 494 -34.05 -45.64 -28.69
C VAL A 494 -34.79 -44.98 -27.54
N TRP A 495 -34.74 -45.61 -26.35
CA TRP A 495 -35.26 -45.01 -25.13
C TRP A 495 -34.12 -44.64 -24.19
N PHE A 496 -34.11 -43.37 -23.78
CA PHE A 496 -33.28 -42.90 -22.69
C PHE A 496 -34.13 -42.57 -21.47
N ARG A 497 -33.50 -42.64 -20.30
CA ARG A 497 -34.07 -42.15 -19.06
C ARG A 497 -33.14 -41.16 -18.39
N ASN A 498 -33.59 -39.92 -18.25
CA ASN A 498 -32.99 -38.97 -17.32
C ASN A 498 -33.46 -39.31 -15.90
N ARG A 499 -32.51 -39.68 -15.02
CA ARG A 499 -32.79 -40.07 -13.64
C ARG A 499 -32.89 -38.89 -12.67
N ALA A 500 -32.45 -37.70 -13.08
CA ALA A 500 -32.56 -36.47 -12.30
C ALA A 500 -33.86 -35.69 -12.57
N ALA A 501 -34.58 -36.00 -13.66
CA ALA A 501 -35.84 -35.35 -14.02
C ALA A 501 -37.08 -36.00 -13.35
N GLU A 502 -38.16 -35.22 -13.20
CA GLU A 502 -39.46 -35.72 -12.72
C GLU A 502 -40.05 -36.80 -13.66
N GLU A 503 -40.88 -37.71 -13.15
CA GLU A 503 -41.34 -38.89 -13.92
C GLU A 503 -42.01 -38.56 -15.27
N SER A 504 -42.65 -37.40 -15.40
CA SER A 504 -43.28 -36.95 -16.64
C SER A 504 -42.28 -36.52 -17.72
N GLU A 505 -41.05 -36.14 -17.34
CA GLU A 505 -39.99 -35.64 -18.23
C GLU A 505 -38.78 -36.59 -18.30
N ALA A 506 -38.75 -37.60 -17.44
CA ALA A 506 -37.66 -38.56 -17.32
C ALA A 506 -37.45 -39.45 -18.56
N ARG A 507 -38.41 -39.56 -19.48
CA ARG A 507 -38.32 -40.47 -20.63
C ARG A 507 -38.14 -39.72 -21.94
N ILE A 508 -37.06 -40.06 -22.64
CA ILE A 508 -36.72 -39.50 -23.95
C ILE A 508 -36.76 -40.65 -24.96
N VAL A 509 -37.43 -40.43 -26.09
CA VAL A 509 -37.56 -41.41 -27.18
C VAL A 509 -37.11 -40.75 -28.47
N LEU A 510 -36.07 -41.30 -29.09
CA LEU A 510 -35.52 -40.83 -30.35
C LEU A 510 -35.55 -41.96 -31.38
N SER A 511 -35.42 -41.62 -32.66
CA SER A 511 -35.37 -42.53 -33.79
C SER A 511 -34.00 -42.46 -34.47
N GLU A 512 -33.64 -43.48 -35.26
CA GLU A 512 -32.50 -43.35 -36.17
C GLU A 512 -32.70 -42.13 -37.09
N GLY A 513 -31.66 -41.29 -37.21
CA GLY A 513 -31.64 -40.03 -37.94
C GLY A 513 -32.02 -38.79 -37.12
N ASP A 514 -32.49 -38.94 -35.88
CA ASP A 514 -32.82 -37.78 -35.04
C ASP A 514 -31.54 -37.09 -34.55
N GLU A 515 -31.51 -35.76 -34.65
CA GLU A 515 -30.51 -34.88 -34.03
C GLU A 515 -30.94 -34.55 -32.59
N TRP A 516 -29.99 -34.56 -31.66
CA TRP A 516 -30.25 -34.31 -30.26
C TRP A 516 -29.06 -33.62 -29.57
N THR A 517 -29.32 -32.46 -28.98
CA THR A 517 -28.35 -31.72 -28.18
C THR A 517 -28.68 -31.86 -26.69
N LEU A 518 -27.68 -32.22 -25.88
CA LEU A 518 -27.78 -32.27 -24.43
C LEU A 518 -26.42 -31.93 -23.80
N ALA A 519 -26.39 -30.99 -22.86
CA ALA A 519 -25.14 -30.39 -22.36
C ALA A 519 -24.28 -29.87 -23.54
N ASN A 520 -23.00 -30.22 -23.59
CA ASN A 520 -22.09 -29.94 -24.71
C ASN A 520 -22.05 -31.04 -25.79
N LEU A 521 -23.00 -31.99 -25.80
CA LEU A 521 -23.06 -33.07 -26.77
C LEU A 521 -24.09 -32.74 -27.87
N GLU A 522 -23.61 -32.50 -29.08
CA GLU A 522 -24.43 -32.44 -30.31
C GLU A 522 -24.36 -33.79 -31.02
N MET A 523 -25.44 -34.57 -30.94
CA MET A 523 -25.46 -35.97 -31.39
C MET A 523 -26.46 -36.18 -32.52
N THR A 524 -26.15 -37.11 -33.43
CA THR A 524 -27.13 -37.72 -34.35
C THR A 524 -27.25 -39.21 -34.06
N ILE A 525 -28.47 -39.75 -33.93
CA ILE A 525 -28.68 -41.19 -33.72
C ILE A 525 -28.45 -41.94 -35.03
N GLU A 526 -27.37 -42.69 -35.16
CA GLU A 526 -26.98 -43.32 -36.42
C GLU A 526 -27.47 -44.76 -36.54
N THR A 527 -27.28 -45.56 -35.49
CA THR A 527 -27.71 -46.96 -35.51
C THR A 527 -28.28 -47.35 -34.15
N VAL A 528 -29.46 -47.96 -34.15
CA VAL A 528 -30.13 -48.47 -32.95
C VAL A 528 -30.12 -50.00 -32.99
N ARG A 529 -29.50 -50.59 -31.96
CA ARG A 529 -29.51 -52.04 -31.67
C ARG A 529 -30.33 -52.30 -30.41
N ILE A 530 -30.57 -53.57 -30.10
CA ILE A 530 -31.36 -53.96 -28.92
C ILE A 530 -30.61 -53.58 -27.63
N ASP A 531 -29.30 -53.76 -27.63
CA ASP A 531 -28.38 -53.63 -26.51
C ASP A 531 -27.46 -52.41 -26.59
N SER A 532 -27.39 -51.71 -27.72
CA SER A 532 -26.53 -50.53 -27.89
C SER A 532 -27.05 -49.57 -28.94
N ILE A 533 -26.47 -48.37 -28.97
CA ILE A 533 -26.63 -47.41 -30.07
C ILE A 533 -25.28 -46.92 -30.56
N ASP A 534 -25.21 -46.53 -31.82
CA ASP A 534 -24.15 -45.69 -32.35
C ASP A 534 -24.71 -44.28 -32.60
N VAL A 535 -23.97 -43.26 -32.17
CA VAL A 535 -24.28 -41.84 -32.38
C VAL A 535 -23.11 -41.14 -33.06
N ALA A 536 -23.39 -40.18 -33.94
CA ALA A 536 -22.38 -39.31 -34.51
C ALA A 536 -22.26 -38.01 -33.71
N ILE A 537 -21.03 -37.64 -33.33
CA ILE A 537 -20.67 -36.36 -32.70
C ILE A 537 -19.50 -35.80 -33.50
N ASP A 538 -19.61 -34.58 -34.00
CA ASP A 538 -18.59 -33.93 -34.85
C ASP A 538 -18.10 -34.82 -36.02
N GLY A 539 -19.02 -35.59 -36.60
CA GLY A 539 -18.73 -36.51 -37.71
C GLY A 539 -17.99 -37.80 -37.32
N ARG A 540 -17.78 -38.07 -36.02
CA ARG A 540 -17.17 -39.31 -35.49
C ARG A 540 -18.22 -40.17 -34.81
N LEU A 541 -18.13 -41.49 -35.01
CA LEU A 541 -19.07 -42.45 -34.41
C LEU A 541 -18.64 -42.86 -33.00
N TYR A 542 -19.60 -42.84 -32.09
CA TYR A 542 -19.48 -43.30 -30.71
C TYR A 542 -20.57 -44.33 -30.40
N ARG A 543 -20.26 -45.31 -29.57
CA ARG A 543 -21.19 -46.34 -29.11
C ARG A 543 -21.51 -46.15 -27.64
N LEU A 544 -22.78 -46.36 -27.32
CA LEU A 544 -23.27 -46.45 -25.95
C LEU A 544 -23.97 -47.78 -25.74
N GLU A 545 -23.60 -48.50 -24.69
CA GLU A 545 -24.22 -49.78 -24.33
C GLU A 545 -25.42 -49.56 -23.38
N ASN A 546 -26.35 -50.50 -23.37
CA ASN A 546 -27.54 -50.41 -22.53
C ASN A 546 -27.16 -50.40 -21.05
N GLY A 547 -27.74 -49.46 -20.29
CA GLY A 547 -27.44 -49.23 -18.88
C GLY A 547 -26.31 -48.22 -18.63
N GLU A 548 -25.65 -47.72 -19.67
CA GLU A 548 -24.67 -46.65 -19.57
C GLU A 548 -25.31 -45.25 -19.71
N ASN A 549 -24.67 -44.23 -19.14
CA ASN A 549 -25.03 -42.82 -19.33
C ASN A 549 -24.25 -42.19 -20.49
N LEU A 550 -24.73 -41.04 -20.99
CA LEU A 550 -24.15 -40.40 -22.17
C LEU A 550 -22.65 -40.03 -22.05
N ARG A 551 -22.10 -39.84 -20.84
CA ARG A 551 -20.66 -39.60 -20.64
C ARG A 551 -19.80 -40.85 -20.77
N GLN A 552 -20.41 -42.03 -20.92
CA GLN A 552 -19.71 -43.29 -21.13
C GLN A 552 -19.62 -43.68 -22.62
N LEU A 553 -20.02 -42.79 -23.54
CA LEU A 553 -19.87 -42.97 -24.98
C LEU A 553 -18.41 -43.32 -25.35
N GLN A 554 -18.24 -44.40 -26.10
CA GLN A 554 -16.91 -44.87 -26.53
C GLN A 554 -16.74 -44.73 -28.04
N PRO A 555 -15.60 -44.26 -28.54
CA PRO A 555 -15.39 -44.13 -29.99
C PRO A 555 -15.45 -45.50 -30.67
N VAL A 556 -16.20 -45.60 -31.76
CA VAL A 556 -16.26 -46.81 -32.60
C VAL A 556 -15.12 -46.73 -33.61
N ALA A 557 -14.20 -47.69 -33.58
CA ALA A 557 -13.19 -47.82 -34.62
C ALA A 557 -13.88 -48.08 -35.97
N GLU A 558 -13.61 -47.24 -36.98
CA GLU A 558 -14.07 -47.50 -38.34
C GLU A 558 -13.55 -48.87 -38.81
N ASN A 559 -14.46 -49.77 -39.18
CA ASN A 559 -14.07 -51.05 -39.77
C ASN A 559 -13.65 -50.79 -41.23
N PRO A 560 -12.39 -51.04 -41.64
CA PRO A 560 -11.90 -50.71 -43.00
C PRO A 560 -12.64 -51.46 -44.14
N ALA A 561 -13.52 -52.42 -43.82
CA ALA A 561 -14.24 -53.23 -44.80
C ALA A 561 -15.46 -52.54 -45.47
N ASP A 562 -16.09 -51.54 -44.85
CA ASP A 562 -17.29 -50.89 -45.41
C ASP A 562 -16.97 -49.82 -46.47
N SER A 563 -15.69 -49.49 -46.67
CA SER A 563 -15.23 -48.63 -47.78
C SER A 563 -15.21 -49.33 -49.16
N SER A 564 -15.53 -50.63 -49.23
CA SER A 564 -15.31 -51.45 -50.44
C SER A 564 -16.53 -51.67 -51.34
N SER A 565 -17.71 -51.13 -51.02
CA SER A 565 -18.92 -51.35 -51.84
C SER A 565 -19.28 -50.23 -52.83
N SER A 566 -18.45 -49.18 -52.96
CA SER A 566 -18.72 -48.04 -53.86
C SER A 566 -17.61 -47.73 -54.87
N THR A 567 -16.92 -48.72 -55.46
CA THR A 567 -16.24 -48.52 -56.75
C THR A 567 -16.03 -49.85 -57.48
N THR A 568 -16.96 -50.23 -58.36
CA THR A 568 -16.61 -51.02 -59.56
C THR A 568 -17.47 -50.59 -60.73
N ALA A 569 -17.04 -49.54 -61.41
CA ALA A 569 -17.35 -49.31 -62.82
C ALA A 569 -16.20 -48.52 -63.44
N ARG A 570 -15.16 -49.23 -63.90
CA ARG A 570 -14.12 -48.68 -64.77
C ARG A 570 -14.08 -49.50 -66.07
N SER A 571 -14.28 -48.78 -67.17
CA SER A 571 -13.69 -48.96 -68.50
C SER A 571 -13.73 -50.35 -69.15
N GLY A 572 -14.60 -50.49 -70.16
CA GLY A 572 -14.28 -51.25 -71.38
C GLY A 572 -13.79 -50.28 -72.46
N GLU A 573 -12.89 -50.79 -73.29
CA GLU A 573 -12.10 -50.18 -74.38
C GLU A 573 -12.79 -49.13 -75.28
#